data_AF-A0A959KH07-F1
#
_entry.id   AF-A0A959KH07-F1
#
_cell.length_a   1.000
_cell.length_b   1.000
_cell.length_c   1.000
_cell.angle_alpha   90.00
_cell.angle_beta   90.00
_cell.angle_gamma   90.00
#
_symmetry.space_group_name_H-M   'P 1'
#
loop_
_entity.id
_entity.type
_entity.pdbx_description
1 polymer ?
#
loop_
_entity_poly.entity_id
_entity_poly.type
_entity_poly.pdbx_seq_one_letter_code
_entity_poly.pdbx_strand_id
1 'polypeptide(L)'
;MSRISIFWHRRDLRLADNAGLYHALRSGYPVRPLFIFDRHILDDLVDEDDARVTFIHQEIGRLQQTLRERGSGMLIRYGKPEEVWRELLQELDVASVYTNHDYEPYAQERDNAVRALLGPAGIPFHTYKDQVILEAGEVLKSDGEPYTVFTPYSRKWRETLASRLSQPGGDLSASFYL
;
A
#
# COMPACT_ATOMS: atom_id res chain seq x y z
N MET A 1 -1.41 13.97 -23.10
CA MET A 1 -1.42 13.95 -21.64
C MET A 1 -0.06 13.46 -21.16
N SER A 2 0.47 13.95 -20.04
CA SER A 2 1.72 13.39 -19.51
C SER A 2 1.45 12.01 -18.92
N ARG A 3 2.29 11.04 -19.24
CA ARG A 3 2.21 9.70 -18.69
C ARG A 3 2.58 9.71 -17.20
N ILE A 4 1.82 9.03 -16.34
CA ILE A 4 1.96 9.12 -14.88
C ILE A 4 2.08 7.76 -14.19
N SER A 5 2.70 7.74 -13.02
CA SER A 5 2.61 6.60 -12.10
C SER A 5 1.52 6.86 -11.06
N ILE A 6 0.74 5.85 -10.71
CA ILE A 6 -0.26 5.96 -9.63
C ILE A 6 0.29 5.28 -8.38
N PHE A 7 0.28 5.99 -7.25
CA PHE A 7 0.44 5.35 -5.95
C PHE A 7 -0.93 5.23 -5.29
N TRP A 8 -1.43 4.00 -5.16
CA TRP A 8 -2.75 3.72 -4.60
C TRP A 8 -2.64 3.50 -3.10
N HIS A 9 -3.03 4.50 -2.30
CA HIS A 9 -3.19 4.37 -0.86
C HIS A 9 -4.39 3.48 -0.50
N ARG A 10 -4.22 2.69 0.56
CA ARG A 10 -5.30 1.97 1.26
C ARG A 10 -5.22 2.28 2.76
N ARG A 11 -4.59 1.41 3.55
CA ARG A 11 -4.42 1.59 5.01
C ARG A 11 -3.26 2.50 5.39
N ASP A 12 -2.38 2.76 4.43
CA ASP A 12 -1.11 3.47 4.53
C ASP A 12 -1.27 4.97 4.22
N LEU A 13 -2.22 5.63 4.91
CA LEU A 13 -2.51 7.07 4.78
C LEU A 13 -1.41 7.96 5.38
N ARG A 14 -0.19 7.86 4.82
CA ARG A 14 0.98 8.67 5.20
C ARG A 14 1.91 8.90 4.02
N LEU A 15 2.60 10.04 4.03
CA LEU A 15 3.63 10.38 3.03
C LEU A 15 5.05 10.03 3.50
N ALA A 16 5.30 10.15 4.80
CA ALA A 16 6.58 9.82 5.40
C ALA A 16 6.71 8.32 5.61
N ASP A 17 7.92 7.79 5.42
CA ASP A 17 8.26 6.38 5.62
C ASP A 17 7.24 5.44 4.97
N ASN A 18 6.97 5.64 3.68
CA ASN A 18 6.06 4.82 2.89
C ASN A 18 6.83 4.20 1.73
N ALA A 19 7.06 2.89 1.81
CA ALA A 19 7.96 2.18 0.90
C ALA A 19 7.44 2.22 -0.55
N GLY A 20 6.19 1.85 -0.78
CA GLY A 20 5.59 1.86 -2.11
C GLY A 20 5.54 3.26 -2.71
N LEU A 21 5.26 4.30 -1.91
CA LEU A 21 5.30 5.69 -2.37
C LEU A 21 6.73 6.12 -2.74
N TYR A 22 7.72 5.75 -1.93
CA TYR A 22 9.13 6.01 -2.24
C TYR A 22 9.53 5.38 -3.59
N HIS A 23 9.16 4.12 -3.81
CA HIS A 23 9.44 3.45 -5.08
C HIS A 23 8.69 4.08 -6.26
N ALA A 24 7.44 4.49 -6.07
CA ALA A 24 6.68 5.22 -7.08
C ALA A 24 7.37 6.53 -7.48
N LEU A 25 7.86 7.31 -6.51
CA LEU A 25 8.56 8.57 -6.74
C LEU A 25 9.90 8.40 -7.48
N ARG A 26 10.49 7.20 -7.41
CA ARG A 26 11.70 6.84 -8.15
C ARG A 26 11.44 6.26 -9.55
N SER A 27 10.19 6.13 -9.97
CA SER A 27 9.81 5.55 -11.27
C SER A 27 10.22 6.37 -12.49
N GLY A 28 10.57 7.65 -12.31
CA GLY A 28 10.86 8.58 -13.40
C GLY A 28 9.63 9.23 -14.04
N TYR A 29 8.42 8.90 -13.58
CA TYR A 29 7.17 9.54 -14.00
C TYR A 29 6.59 10.41 -12.87
N PRO A 30 5.83 11.47 -13.18
CA PRO A 30 5.04 12.17 -12.18
C PRO A 30 4.11 11.19 -11.44
N VAL A 31 4.10 11.26 -10.10
CA VAL A 31 3.29 10.36 -9.28
C VAL A 31 2.00 11.05 -8.89
N ARG A 32 0.88 10.35 -9.13
CA ARG A 32 -0.44 10.74 -8.63
C ARG A 32 -0.88 9.78 -7.52
N PRO A 33 -0.95 10.25 -6.26
CA PRO A 33 -1.62 9.50 -5.20
C PRO A 33 -3.09 9.28 -5.53
N LEU A 34 -3.62 8.11 -5.17
CA LEU A 34 -5.02 7.71 -5.33
C LEU A 34 -5.51 7.11 -4.02
N PHE A 35 -6.74 7.44 -3.62
CA PHE A 35 -7.48 6.71 -2.62
C PHE A 35 -8.87 6.38 -3.17
N ILE A 36 -9.33 5.16 -2.90
CA ILE A 36 -10.66 4.68 -3.31
C ILE A 36 -11.43 4.34 -2.03
N PHE A 37 -12.55 5.03 -1.80
CA PHE A 37 -13.56 4.61 -0.85
C PHE A 37 -14.28 3.38 -1.45
N ASP A 38 -13.80 2.22 -1.01
CA ASP A 38 -14.13 0.91 -1.57
C ASP A 38 -15.52 0.45 -1.13
N ARG A 39 -16.45 0.37 -2.08
CA ARG A 39 -17.81 -0.07 -1.80
C ARG A 39 -17.94 -1.51 -1.36
N HIS A 40 -17.02 -2.40 -1.74
CA HIS A 40 -17.06 -3.79 -1.21
C HIS A 40 -16.80 -3.83 0.31
N ILE A 41 -16.12 -2.80 0.85
CA ILE A 41 -15.90 -2.68 2.30
C ILE A 41 -17.04 -1.86 2.94
N LEU A 42 -17.41 -0.74 2.31
CA LEU A 42 -18.34 0.22 2.90
C LEU A 42 -19.79 -0.29 2.90
N ASP A 43 -20.21 -1.02 1.87
CA ASP A 43 -21.58 -1.55 1.78
C ASP A 43 -21.84 -2.65 2.82
N ASP A 44 -20.78 -3.28 3.35
CA ASP A 44 -20.86 -4.30 4.41
C ASP A 44 -20.86 -3.70 5.83
N LEU A 45 -20.71 -2.38 5.96
CA LEU A 45 -20.79 -1.71 7.25
C LEU A 45 -22.23 -1.71 7.77
N VAL A 46 -22.40 -2.16 9.01
CA VAL A 46 -23.71 -2.18 9.67
C VAL A 46 -24.11 -0.78 10.16
N ASP A 47 -23.13 0.07 10.48
CA ASP A 47 -23.33 1.42 10.98
C ASP A 47 -22.99 2.44 9.89
N GLU A 48 -23.96 3.27 9.51
CA GLU A 48 -23.79 4.34 8.53
C GLU A 48 -22.88 5.46 9.06
N ASP A 49 -22.76 5.61 10.39
CA ASP A 49 -21.94 6.61 11.07
C ASP A 49 -20.61 6.01 11.61
N ASP A 50 -20.08 4.98 10.95
CA ASP A 50 -18.87 4.28 11.40
C ASP A 50 -17.68 5.26 11.60
N ALA A 51 -17.20 5.32 12.84
CA ALA A 51 -16.13 6.22 13.25
C ALA A 51 -14.82 6.03 12.46
N ARG A 52 -14.57 4.82 11.91
CA ARG A 52 -13.40 4.53 11.07
C ARG A 52 -13.47 5.26 9.75
N VAL A 53 -14.66 5.36 9.14
CA VAL A 53 -14.87 6.10 7.88
C VAL A 53 -14.63 7.58 8.12
N THR A 54 -15.17 8.12 9.22
CA THR A 54 -14.94 9.51 9.63
C THR A 54 -13.45 9.80 9.82
N PHE A 55 -12.73 8.92 10.52
CA PHE A 55 -11.28 9.04 10.70
C PHE A 55 -10.53 9.03 9.37
N ILE A 56 -10.80 8.06 8.49
CA ILE A 56 -10.18 7.96 7.16
C ILE A 56 -10.42 9.23 6.34
N HIS A 57 -11.64 9.74 6.33
CA HIS A 57 -11.98 10.96 5.61
C HIS A 57 -11.18 12.18 6.13
N GLN A 58 -11.04 12.31 7.45
CA GLN A 58 -10.24 13.37 8.06
C GLN A 58 -8.75 13.25 7.71
N GLU A 59 -8.18 12.05 7.77
CA GLU A 59 -6.77 11.82 7.41
C GLU A 59 -6.49 12.08 5.93
N ILE A 60 -7.38 11.66 5.04
CA ILE A 60 -7.30 12.01 3.61
C ILE A 60 -7.32 13.52 3.43
N GLY A 61 -8.20 14.23 4.15
CA GLY A 61 -8.26 15.70 4.12
C GLY A 61 -6.92 16.34 4.53
N ARG A 62 -6.29 15.84 5.59
CA ARG A 62 -4.96 16.30 6.05
C ARG A 62 -3.88 16.04 5.00
N LEU A 63 -3.81 14.83 4.45
CA LEU A 63 -2.84 14.48 3.40
C LEU A 63 -3.02 15.33 2.15
N GLN A 64 -4.27 15.55 1.73
CA GLN A 64 -4.61 16.37 0.58
C GLN A 64 -4.12 17.81 0.75
N GLN A 65 -4.28 18.38 1.95
CA GLN A 65 -3.76 19.71 2.26
C GLN A 65 -2.24 19.76 2.16
N THR A 66 -1.53 18.80 2.77
CA THR A 66 -0.07 18.69 2.68
C THR A 66 0.43 18.51 1.23
N LEU A 67 -0.29 17.74 0.41
CA LEU A 67 0.06 17.57 -1.01
C LEU A 67 -0.15 18.87 -1.81
N ARG A 68 -1.24 19.61 -1.55
CA ARG A 68 -1.54 20.89 -2.20
C ARG A 68 -0.49 21.96 -1.92
N GLU A 69 -0.01 22.04 -0.68
CA GLU A 69 1.10 22.94 -0.30
C GLU A 69 2.40 22.66 -1.08
N ARG A 70 2.53 21.45 -1.62
CA ARG A 70 3.65 21.00 -2.46
C ARG A 70 3.34 21.03 -3.96
N GLY A 71 2.23 21.66 -4.37
CA GLY A 71 1.80 21.74 -5.77
C GLY A 71 1.28 20.42 -6.36
N SER A 72 0.92 19.46 -5.51
CA SER A 72 0.39 18.16 -5.91
C SER A 72 -1.03 17.95 -5.37
N GLY A 73 -1.57 16.75 -5.52
CA GLY A 73 -2.85 16.34 -4.97
C GLY A 73 -3.10 14.85 -5.13
N MET A 74 -4.08 14.36 -4.38
CA MET A 74 -4.57 12.99 -4.40
C MET A 74 -5.88 12.92 -5.18
N LEU A 75 -6.01 11.90 -6.03
CA LEU A 75 -7.28 11.50 -6.61
C LEU A 75 -8.09 10.77 -5.54
N ILE A 76 -9.33 11.22 -5.32
CA ILE A 76 -10.28 10.53 -4.46
C ILE A 76 -11.39 9.99 -5.35
N ARG A 77 -11.73 8.72 -5.17
CA ARG A 77 -12.80 8.03 -5.89
C ARG A 77 -13.67 7.27 -4.88
N TYR A 78 -14.91 6.99 -5.26
CA TYR A 78 -15.87 6.22 -4.49
C TYR A 78 -16.49 5.20 -5.43
N GLY A 79 -16.47 3.92 -5.05
CA GLY A 79 -16.94 2.84 -5.91
C GLY A 79 -16.18 1.54 -5.67
N LYS A 80 -16.47 0.54 -6.50
CA LYS A 80 -15.72 -0.72 -6.47
C LYS A 80 -14.37 -0.52 -7.16
N PRO A 81 -13.25 -1.02 -6.62
CA PRO A 81 -11.91 -0.77 -7.16
C PRO A 81 -11.80 -1.13 -8.65
N GLU A 82 -12.36 -2.26 -9.07
CA GLU A 82 -12.33 -2.71 -10.46
C GLU A 82 -13.08 -1.77 -11.42
N GLU A 83 -14.16 -1.12 -10.97
CA GLU A 83 -14.91 -0.15 -11.76
C GLU A 83 -14.13 1.16 -11.87
N VAL A 84 -13.66 1.65 -10.72
CA VAL A 84 -12.84 2.86 -10.64
C VAL A 84 -11.56 2.73 -11.46
N TRP A 85 -10.88 1.58 -11.42
CA TRP A 85 -9.67 1.37 -12.22
C TRP A 85 -9.97 1.35 -13.73
N ARG A 86 -11.11 0.79 -14.17
CA ARG A 86 -11.50 0.86 -15.58
C ARG A 86 -11.73 2.30 -16.04
N GLU A 87 -12.38 3.12 -15.22
CA GLU A 87 -12.59 4.54 -15.49
C GLU A 87 -11.25 5.30 -15.55
N LEU A 88 -10.38 5.11 -14.55
CA LEU A 88 -9.07 5.77 -14.51
C LEU A 88 -8.20 5.43 -15.72
N LEU A 89 -8.26 4.20 -16.23
CA LEU A 89 -7.51 3.79 -17.42
C LEU A 89 -8.05 4.39 -18.72
N GLN A 90 -9.29 4.88 -18.73
CA GLN A 90 -9.84 5.66 -19.84
C GLN A 90 -9.50 7.15 -19.72
N GLU A 91 -9.42 7.66 -18.49
CA GLU A 91 -9.14 9.07 -18.19
C GLU A 91 -7.65 9.44 -18.26
N LEU A 92 -6.75 8.49 -17.95
CA LEU A 92 -5.35 8.76 -17.67
C LEU A 92 -4.42 7.84 -18.46
N ASP A 93 -3.30 8.40 -18.92
CA ASP A 93 -2.19 7.62 -19.48
C ASP A 93 -1.28 7.12 -18.34
N VAL A 94 -1.55 5.89 -17.88
CA VAL A 94 -0.86 5.29 -16.72
C VAL A 94 0.39 4.51 -17.18
N ALA A 95 1.56 4.88 -16.67
CA ALA A 95 2.81 4.17 -16.85
C ALA A 95 2.91 2.93 -15.97
N SER A 96 2.58 3.08 -14.68
CA SER A 96 2.74 2.00 -13.68
C SER A 96 1.92 2.31 -12.42
N VAL A 97 1.58 1.25 -11.69
CA VAL A 97 0.81 1.32 -10.45
C VAL A 97 1.65 0.79 -9.30
N TYR A 98 1.62 1.49 -8.17
CA TYR A 98 2.34 1.15 -6.96
C TYR A 98 1.38 1.10 -5.78
N THR A 99 1.59 0.15 -4.90
CA THR A 99 0.82 -0.03 -3.66
C THR A 99 1.71 -0.73 -2.63
N ASN A 100 1.25 -0.85 -1.39
CA ASN A 100 1.93 -1.66 -0.36
C ASN A 100 1.24 -3.02 -0.18
N HIS A 101 1.94 -4.02 0.35
CA HIS A 101 1.35 -5.32 0.67
C HIS A 101 0.19 -5.16 1.65
N ASP A 102 -0.86 -5.95 1.43
CA ASP A 102 -1.96 -6.19 2.36
C ASP A 102 -2.21 -7.70 2.38
N TYR A 103 -2.21 -8.27 3.58
CA TYR A 103 -2.20 -9.71 3.79
C TYR A 103 -3.61 -10.28 3.94
N GLU A 104 -4.64 -9.45 4.05
CA GLU A 104 -6.00 -9.92 4.18
C GLU A 104 -6.51 -10.59 2.88
N PRO A 105 -7.31 -11.67 2.97
CA PRO A 105 -7.78 -12.40 1.79
C PRO A 105 -8.44 -11.51 0.73
N TYR A 106 -9.39 -10.66 1.16
CA TYR A 106 -10.06 -9.71 0.28
C TYR A 106 -9.08 -8.77 -0.43
N ALA A 107 -8.06 -8.26 0.30
CA ALA A 107 -7.10 -7.34 -0.28
C ALA A 107 -6.24 -8.03 -1.35
N GLN A 108 -5.85 -9.29 -1.14
CA GLN A 108 -5.14 -10.08 -2.14
C GLN A 108 -6.00 -10.34 -3.38
N GLU A 109 -7.27 -10.71 -3.19
CA GLU A 109 -8.23 -10.90 -4.29
C GLU A 109 -8.41 -9.61 -5.10
N ARG A 110 -8.64 -8.48 -4.42
CA ARG A 110 -8.76 -7.15 -5.04
C ARG A 110 -7.51 -6.78 -5.83
N ASP A 111 -6.33 -6.89 -5.23
CA ASP A 111 -5.07 -6.51 -5.86
C ASP A 111 -4.76 -7.39 -7.08
N ASN A 112 -5.09 -8.69 -7.02
CA ASN A 112 -4.99 -9.60 -8.15
C ASN A 112 -5.97 -9.26 -9.27
N ALA A 113 -7.20 -8.88 -8.95
CA ALA A 113 -8.18 -8.44 -9.93
C ALA A 113 -7.70 -7.16 -10.65
N VAL A 114 -7.20 -6.17 -9.90
CA VAL A 114 -6.64 -4.94 -10.48
C VAL A 114 -5.40 -5.23 -11.33
N ARG A 115 -4.49 -6.09 -10.85
CA ARG A 115 -3.32 -6.54 -11.64
C ARG A 115 -3.75 -7.17 -12.97
N ALA A 116 -4.78 -8.01 -12.96
CA ALA A 116 -5.31 -8.63 -14.17
C ALA A 116 -5.93 -7.61 -15.13
N LEU A 117 -6.61 -6.57 -14.63
CA LEU A 117 -7.15 -5.47 -15.45
C LEU A 117 -6.05 -4.65 -16.12
N LEU A 118 -4.90 -4.46 -15.46
CA LEU A 118 -3.77 -3.68 -15.95
C LEU A 118 -2.91 -4.43 -16.98
N GLY A 119 -2.87 -5.76 -16.88
CA GLY A 119 -2.04 -6.64 -17.71
C GLY A 119 -2.18 -6.43 -19.23
N PRO A 120 -3.40 -6.41 -19.80
CA PRO A 120 -3.60 -6.21 -21.24
C PRO A 120 -3.03 -4.90 -21.79
N ALA A 121 -2.97 -3.85 -20.96
CA ALA A 121 -2.38 -2.56 -21.32
C ALA A 121 -0.85 -2.51 -21.08
N GLY A 122 -0.24 -3.60 -20.59
CA GLY A 122 1.18 -3.66 -20.25
C GLY A 122 1.56 -2.77 -19.08
N ILE A 123 0.61 -2.39 -18.21
CA ILE A 123 0.86 -1.51 -17.07
C ILE A 123 1.32 -2.38 -15.88
N PRO A 124 2.57 -2.25 -15.41
CA PRO A 124 3.05 -3.04 -14.30
C PRO A 124 2.42 -2.58 -12.98
N PHE A 125 2.12 -3.54 -12.12
CA PHE A 125 1.57 -3.35 -10.78
C PHE A 125 2.59 -3.81 -9.73
N HIS A 126 3.16 -2.86 -8.99
CA HIS A 126 4.23 -3.10 -8.03
C HIS A 126 3.70 -3.00 -6.59
N THR A 127 4.14 -3.93 -5.75
CA THR A 127 3.77 -3.99 -4.34
C THR A 127 5.02 -4.07 -3.47
N TYR A 128 4.98 -3.47 -2.27
CA TYR A 128 6.14 -3.39 -1.38
C TYR A 128 5.76 -3.66 0.08
N LYS A 129 6.70 -4.24 0.83
CA LYS A 129 6.65 -4.35 2.30
C LYS A 129 6.59 -2.96 2.92
N ASP A 130 5.66 -2.76 3.86
CA ASP A 130 5.49 -1.44 4.49
C ASP A 130 4.84 -1.51 5.87
N GLN A 131 3.77 -2.29 6.03
CA GLN A 131 2.95 -2.30 7.24
C GLN A 131 3.57 -3.07 8.42
N VAL A 132 4.61 -3.85 8.17
CA VAL A 132 5.23 -4.76 9.13
C VAL A 132 6.74 -4.66 9.07
N ILE A 133 7.40 -4.82 10.22
CA ILE A 133 8.86 -4.85 10.31
C ILE A 133 9.40 -6.12 9.63
N LEU A 134 8.77 -7.27 9.87
CA LEU A 134 9.09 -8.56 9.26
C LEU A 134 7.84 -9.11 8.55
N GLU A 135 7.94 -9.51 7.28
CA GLU A 135 6.86 -10.11 6.49
C GLU A 135 6.52 -11.52 6.93
N ALA A 136 5.36 -12.00 6.46
CA ALA A 136 4.82 -13.33 6.72
C ALA A 136 5.83 -14.48 6.49
N GLY A 137 6.71 -14.36 5.50
CA GLY A 137 7.73 -15.37 5.19
C GLY A 137 9.04 -15.24 5.97
N GLU A 138 9.22 -14.18 6.77
CA GLU A 138 10.50 -13.85 7.40
C GLU A 138 10.66 -14.46 8.80
N VAL A 139 9.56 -14.90 9.41
CA VAL A 139 9.54 -15.55 10.73
C VAL A 139 8.68 -16.81 10.68
N LEU A 140 9.30 -17.90 10.27
CA LEU A 140 8.69 -19.23 10.17
C LEU A 140 9.35 -20.20 11.14
N LYS A 141 8.65 -21.29 11.44
CA LYS A 141 9.25 -22.45 12.12
C LYS A 141 10.31 -23.09 11.21
N SER A 142 11.09 -24.01 11.77
CA SER A 142 12.10 -24.76 11.01
C SER A 142 11.52 -25.64 9.90
N ASP A 143 10.25 -26.01 9.99
CA ASP A 143 9.52 -26.78 8.97
C ASP A 143 8.90 -25.88 7.87
N GLY A 144 9.08 -24.55 7.95
CA GLY A 144 8.52 -23.59 6.99
C GLY A 144 7.09 -23.15 7.31
N GLU A 145 6.45 -23.68 8.35
CA GLU A 145 5.08 -23.33 8.71
C GLU A 145 5.00 -22.11 9.65
N PRO A 146 3.88 -21.36 9.65
CA PRO A 146 3.69 -20.23 10.56
C PRO A 146 3.55 -20.70 12.01
N TYR A 147 3.98 -19.84 12.94
CA TYR A 147 3.76 -20.05 14.37
C TYR A 147 2.29 -19.84 14.75
N THR A 148 1.73 -20.73 15.56
CA THR A 148 0.37 -20.62 16.13
C THR A 148 0.36 -20.20 17.61
N VAL A 149 1.53 -20.15 18.25
CA VAL A 149 1.70 -19.73 19.65
C VAL A 149 2.60 -18.49 19.70
N PHE A 150 2.15 -17.44 20.37
CA PHE A 150 2.83 -16.14 20.40
C PHE A 150 4.23 -16.19 21.03
N THR A 151 4.42 -16.92 22.14
CA THR A 151 5.71 -16.94 22.84
C THR A 151 6.88 -17.41 21.96
N PRO A 152 6.84 -18.59 21.31
CA PRO A 152 7.91 -19.02 20.41
C PRO A 152 8.05 -18.11 19.18
N TYR A 153 6.94 -17.62 18.63
CA TYR A 153 6.98 -16.60 17.56
C TYR A 153 7.78 -15.38 17.98
N SER A 154 7.45 -14.76 19.13
CA SER A 154 8.09 -13.52 19.60
C SER A 154 9.58 -13.69 19.90
N ARG A 155 10.01 -14.89 20.28
CA ARG A 155 11.43 -15.21 20.50
C ARG A 155 12.16 -15.22 19.17
N LYS A 156 11.64 -15.96 18.19
CA LYS A 156 12.24 -16.03 16.85
C LYS A 156 12.20 -14.68 16.14
N TRP A 157 11.10 -13.95 16.23
CA TRP A 157 10.94 -12.61 15.67
C TRP A 157 12.03 -11.64 16.19
N ARG A 158 12.27 -11.62 17.51
CA ARG A 158 13.30 -10.77 18.14
C ARG A 158 14.71 -11.17 17.72
N GLU A 159 14.99 -12.48 17.64
CA GLU A 159 16.26 -13.00 17.15
C GLU A 159 16.51 -12.57 15.70
N THR A 160 15.50 -12.75 14.83
CA THR A 160 15.55 -12.32 13.43
C THR A 160 15.80 -10.82 13.35
N LEU A 161 15.02 -9.99 14.06
CA LEU A 161 15.20 -8.54 14.06
C LEU A 161 16.60 -8.12 14.52
N ALA A 162 17.09 -8.67 15.63
CA ALA A 162 18.42 -8.36 16.15
C ALA A 162 19.53 -8.72 15.16
N SER A 163 19.37 -9.84 14.43
CA SER A 163 20.33 -10.25 13.40
C SER A 163 20.41 -9.25 12.24
N ARG A 164 19.28 -8.62 11.86
CA ARG A 164 19.22 -7.63 10.78
C ARG A 164 19.81 -6.29 11.19
N LEU A 165 19.55 -5.88 12.43
CA LEU A 165 20.11 -4.65 13.00
C LEU A 165 21.63 -4.73 13.24
N SER A 166 22.18 -5.93 13.42
CA SER A 166 23.60 -6.12 13.76
C SER A 166 24.53 -6.23 12.54
N GLN A 167 24.01 -6.10 11.31
CA GLN A 167 24.80 -6.13 10.08
C GLN A 167 25.64 -4.83 9.94
N PRO A 168 26.99 -4.90 10.00
CA PRO A 168 27.82 -3.71 9.95
C PRO A 168 27.91 -3.20 8.50
N GLY A 169 27.26 -2.06 8.21
CA GLY A 169 27.40 -1.36 6.92
C GLY A 169 26.16 -0.66 6.37
N GLY A 170 24.98 -0.79 6.99
CA GLY A 170 23.79 -0.08 6.56
C GLY A 170 23.72 1.32 7.16
N ASP A 171 23.76 2.35 6.32
CA ASP A 171 23.28 3.68 6.73
C ASP A 171 21.82 3.55 7.15
N LEU A 172 21.56 3.67 8.46
CA LEU A 172 20.23 3.55 9.04
C LEU A 172 19.31 4.70 8.61
N SER A 173 19.84 5.76 7.96
CA SER A 173 19.06 6.94 7.59
C SER A 173 18.05 6.71 6.45
N ALA A 174 18.01 5.52 5.87
CA ALA A 174 17.02 5.13 4.86
C ALA A 174 16.69 3.63 4.89
N SER A 175 16.64 3.02 6.08
CA SER A 175 16.34 1.59 6.19
C SER A 175 14.85 1.31 5.98
N PHE A 176 14.42 1.36 4.72
CA PHE A 176 13.19 0.69 4.23
C PHE A 176 13.28 -0.84 4.35
N TYR A 177 14.46 -1.35 4.72
CA TYR A 177 14.83 -2.75 4.75
C TYR A 177 15.50 -3.06 6.10
N LEU A 178 14.71 -3.00 7.17
CA LEU A 178 14.81 -4.15 8.07
C LEU A 178 14.22 -5.35 7.35
#